data_AF-K3WRW0-F1
#
_entry.id   AF-K3WRW0-F1
#
_cell.length_a   1.000
_cell.length_b   1.000
_cell.length_c   1.000
_cell.angle_alpha   90.00
_cell.angle_beta   90.00
_cell.angle_gamma   90.00
#
_symmetry.space_group_name_H-M   'P 1'
#
loop_
_entity.id
_entity.type
_entity.pdbx_description
1 polymer ?
#
loop_
_entity_poly.entity_id
_entity_poly.type
_entity_poly.pdbx_seq_one_letter_code
_entity_poly.pdbx_strand_id
1 'polypeptide(L)'
;MGAHLSLLVSATMLFATLVYYYRMVLLTELTTEATLFNTLYAEYGTEQMHDAIQSVEAFSHNTELSYQQIVCKPSDTRLWDRKLDHDWQRLYHWYQKLVYFHRLGLLSERFCQEFPGAIRARHFVQHVEPFAINSCQVYKEQNCTDVFDYLRNLYALPAAPAVACDGTKATTIKDKAIKEEL
;
A
#
# COMPACT_ATOMS: atom_id res chain seq x y z
N MET A 1 65.60 8.31 -5.69
CA MET A 1 64.46 9.06 -6.28
C MET A 1 63.36 8.16 -6.85
N GLY A 2 63.65 6.97 -7.41
CA GLY A 2 62.61 6.10 -8.00
C GLY A 2 61.58 5.49 -7.03
N ALA A 3 61.98 5.14 -5.79
CA ALA A 3 61.08 4.50 -4.82
C ALA A 3 59.94 5.42 -4.35
N HIS A 4 60.22 6.71 -4.11
CA HIS A 4 59.19 7.69 -3.72
C HIS A 4 58.20 7.97 -4.85
N LEU A 5 58.67 7.96 -6.10
CA LEU A 5 57.82 8.15 -7.28
C LEU A 5 56.88 6.96 -7.50
N SER A 6 57.39 5.73 -7.33
CA SER A 6 56.58 4.52 -7.36
C SER A 6 55.50 4.51 -6.27
N LEU A 7 55.86 4.91 -5.04
CA LEU A 7 54.92 5.00 -3.92
C LEU A 7 53.80 6.01 -4.18
N LEU A 8 54.14 7.19 -4.71
CA LEU A 8 53.16 8.20 -5.10
C LEU A 8 52.22 7.69 -6.18
N VAL A 9 52.74 7.04 -7.22
CA VAL A 9 51.90 6.48 -8.31
C VAL A 9 50.98 5.36 -7.79
N SER A 10 51.47 4.48 -6.92
CA SER A 10 50.63 3.43 -6.33
C SER A 10 49.55 4.01 -5.41
N ALA A 11 49.88 5.05 -4.61
CA ALA A 11 48.92 5.71 -3.74
C ALA A 11 47.84 6.46 -4.52
N THR A 12 48.21 7.17 -5.60
CA THR A 12 47.23 7.85 -6.46
C THR A 12 46.36 6.87 -7.22
N MET A 13 46.91 5.75 -7.70
CA MET A 13 46.13 4.68 -8.32
C MET A 13 45.15 4.05 -7.33
N LEU A 14 45.59 3.74 -6.11
CA LEU A 14 44.71 3.21 -5.07
C LEU A 14 43.56 4.20 -4.76
N PHE A 15 43.87 5.47 -4.57
CA PHE A 15 42.86 6.51 -4.34
C PHE A 15 41.88 6.61 -5.52
N ALA A 16 42.38 6.63 -6.76
CA ALA A 16 41.53 6.66 -7.96
C ALA A 16 40.62 5.43 -8.06
N THR A 17 41.12 4.23 -7.75
CA THR A 17 40.31 3.02 -7.72
C THR A 17 39.24 3.06 -6.65
N LEU A 18 39.55 3.54 -5.43
CA LEU A 18 38.56 3.69 -4.36
C LEU A 18 37.45 4.67 -4.75
N VAL A 19 37.80 5.82 -5.34
CA VAL A 19 36.82 6.80 -5.83
C VAL A 19 35.98 6.20 -6.95
N TYR A 20 36.58 5.47 -7.89
CA TYR A 20 35.87 4.80 -8.97
C TYR A 20 34.87 3.78 -8.43
N TYR A 21 35.29 2.88 -7.53
CA TYR A 21 34.40 1.89 -6.92
C TYR A 21 33.28 2.55 -6.12
N TYR A 22 33.58 3.59 -5.34
CA TYR A 22 32.56 4.34 -4.61
C TYR A 22 31.51 4.95 -5.55
N ARG A 23 31.95 5.59 -6.65
CA ARG A 23 31.05 6.16 -7.65
C ARG A 23 30.24 5.10 -8.37
N MET A 24 30.84 3.95 -8.69
CA MET A 24 30.14 2.83 -9.33
C MET A 24 29.07 2.23 -8.42
N VAL A 25 29.35 2.05 -7.12
CA VAL A 25 28.35 1.56 -6.15
C VAL A 25 27.20 2.55 -6.04
N LEU A 26 27.48 3.84 -5.85
CA LEU A 26 26.46 4.88 -5.79
C LEU A 26 25.58 4.92 -7.06
N LEU A 27 26.21 4.83 -8.24
CA LEU A 27 25.48 4.82 -9.50
C LEU A 27 24.58 3.57 -9.61
N THR A 28 25.09 2.42 -9.16
CA THR A 28 24.34 1.16 -9.17
C THR A 28 23.10 1.28 -8.27
N GLU A 29 23.26 1.77 -7.04
CA GLU A 29 22.14 1.99 -6.11
C GLU A 29 21.06 2.90 -6.74
N LEU A 30 21.46 4.08 -7.25
CA LEU A 30 20.54 5.03 -7.87
C LEU A 30 19.82 4.44 -9.10
N THR A 31 20.52 3.68 -9.94
CA THR A 31 19.91 3.04 -11.12
C THR A 31 18.93 1.93 -10.74
N THR A 32 19.24 1.14 -9.71
CA THR A 32 18.32 0.10 -9.22
C THR A 32 17.06 0.70 -8.61
N GLU A 33 17.21 1.74 -7.80
CA GLU A 33 16.10 2.48 -7.19
C GLU A 33 15.21 3.12 -8.26
N ALA A 34 15.79 3.80 -9.25
CA ALA A 34 15.04 4.40 -10.35
C ALA A 34 14.26 3.37 -11.19
N THR A 35 14.86 2.19 -11.42
CA THR A 35 14.20 1.09 -12.15
C THR A 35 13.02 0.52 -11.36
N LEU A 36 13.20 0.34 -10.05
CA LEU A 36 12.16 -0.14 -9.14
C LEU A 36 11.01 0.86 -9.06
N PHE A 37 11.33 2.15 -8.89
CA PHE A 37 10.35 3.23 -8.88
C PHE A 37 9.56 3.28 -10.20
N ASN A 38 10.23 3.21 -11.34
CA ASN A 38 9.56 3.21 -12.65
C ASN A 38 8.61 2.01 -12.79
N THR A 39 8.99 0.84 -12.29
CA THR A 39 8.13 -0.36 -12.30
C THR A 39 6.88 -0.15 -11.43
N LEU A 40 7.03 0.36 -10.21
CA LEU A 40 5.91 0.67 -9.31
C LEU A 40 4.98 1.72 -9.92
N TYR A 41 5.56 2.77 -10.51
CA TYR A 41 4.82 3.85 -11.16
C TYR A 41 4.05 3.34 -12.38
N ALA A 42 4.69 2.56 -13.25
CA ALA A 42 4.06 1.98 -14.43
C ALA A 42 2.92 1.01 -14.04
N GLU A 43 3.12 0.19 -13.00
CA GLU A 43 2.09 -0.71 -12.48
C GLU A 43 0.87 0.06 -11.95
N TYR A 44 1.11 1.15 -11.21
CA TYR A 44 0.04 2.03 -10.73
C TYR A 44 -0.70 2.76 -11.86
N GLY A 45 0.01 3.07 -12.95
CA GLY A 45 -0.55 3.72 -14.13
C GLY A 45 -1.33 2.80 -15.07
N THR A 46 -1.45 1.50 -14.77
CA THR A 46 -2.22 0.58 -15.60
C THR A 46 -3.72 0.89 -15.55
N GLU A 47 -4.43 0.66 -16.67
CA GLU A 47 -5.89 0.79 -16.74
C GLU A 47 -6.58 -0.04 -15.66
N GLN A 48 -6.07 -1.26 -15.44
CA GLN A 48 -6.47 -2.18 -14.40
C GLN A 48 -6.36 -1.64 -12.95
N MET A 49 -5.36 -0.80 -12.67
CA MET A 49 -5.24 -0.14 -11.37
C MET A 49 -6.18 1.06 -11.30
N HIS A 50 -6.30 1.82 -12.37
CA HIS A 50 -7.19 2.96 -12.44
C HIS A 50 -8.65 2.56 -12.22
N ASP A 51 -9.10 1.49 -12.88
CA ASP A 51 -10.43 0.91 -12.70
C ASP A 51 -10.66 0.47 -11.25
N ALA A 52 -9.65 -0.12 -10.62
CA ALA A 52 -9.73 -0.56 -9.23
C ALA A 52 -9.87 0.64 -8.26
N ILE A 53 -9.11 1.71 -8.49
CA ILE A 53 -9.22 2.97 -7.73
C ILE A 53 -10.63 3.53 -7.86
N GLN A 54 -11.12 3.68 -9.09
CA GLN A 54 -12.45 4.24 -9.35
C GLN A 54 -13.55 3.37 -8.72
N SER A 55 -13.45 2.04 -8.82
CA SER A 55 -14.40 1.09 -8.25
C SER A 55 -14.52 1.24 -6.73
N VAL A 56 -13.37 1.33 -6.04
CA VAL A 56 -13.31 1.50 -4.58
C VAL A 56 -13.78 2.89 -4.15
N GLU A 57 -13.36 3.94 -4.84
CA GLU A 57 -13.82 5.31 -4.57
C GLU A 57 -15.33 5.45 -4.80
N ALA A 58 -15.84 4.95 -5.93
CA ALA A 58 -17.27 4.99 -6.25
C ALA A 58 -18.10 4.22 -5.23
N PHE A 59 -17.63 3.06 -4.77
CA PHE A 59 -18.32 2.33 -3.70
C PHE A 59 -18.37 3.17 -2.41
N SER A 60 -17.26 3.77 -2.01
CA SER A 60 -17.18 4.58 -0.79
C SER A 60 -18.04 5.83 -0.82
N HIS A 61 -18.26 6.42 -2.00
CA HIS A 61 -19.10 7.61 -2.16
C HIS A 61 -20.58 7.30 -2.30
N ASN A 62 -20.93 6.18 -2.93
CA ASN A 62 -22.33 5.85 -3.25
C ASN A 62 -23.05 5.05 -2.16
N THR A 63 -22.33 4.49 -1.19
CA THR A 63 -22.97 3.69 -0.14
C THR A 63 -23.15 4.52 1.13
N GLU A 64 -24.36 4.44 1.71
CA GLU A 64 -24.64 4.91 3.09
C GLU A 64 -23.92 4.06 4.16
N LEU A 65 -23.04 3.13 3.74
CA LEU A 65 -22.36 2.19 4.60
C LEU A 65 -21.28 2.92 5.39
N SER A 66 -21.47 2.97 6.71
CA SER A 66 -20.45 3.45 7.64
C SER A 66 -19.23 2.51 7.63
N TYR A 67 -18.05 3.06 7.89
CA TYR A 67 -16.81 2.31 8.12
C TYR A 67 -17.02 1.10 9.06
N GLN A 68 -17.80 1.27 10.13
CA GLN A 68 -18.12 0.21 11.09
C GLN A 68 -18.96 -0.92 10.47
N GLN A 69 -19.88 -0.62 9.55
CA GLN A 69 -20.71 -1.64 8.89
C GLN A 69 -19.89 -2.50 7.93
N ILE A 70 -18.87 -1.93 7.28
CA ILE A 70 -17.97 -2.67 6.40
C ILE A 70 -17.05 -3.57 7.24
N VAL A 71 -16.45 -3.03 8.31
CA VAL A 71 -15.55 -3.79 9.20
C VAL A 71 -16.26 -4.94 9.88
N CYS A 72 -17.45 -4.70 10.44
CA CYS A 72 -18.20 -5.68 11.23
C CYS A 72 -19.12 -6.58 10.39
N LYS A 73 -18.93 -6.60 9.07
CA LYS A 73 -19.71 -7.44 8.15
C LYS A 73 -19.55 -8.93 8.51
N PRO A 74 -20.64 -9.67 8.73
CA PRO A 74 -20.59 -11.12 8.93
C PRO A 74 -20.29 -11.86 7.63
N SER A 75 -19.55 -12.97 7.73
CA SER A 75 -19.03 -13.75 6.60
C SER A 75 -20.10 -14.23 5.60
N ASP A 76 -21.33 -14.44 6.06
CA ASP A 76 -22.42 -14.98 5.23
C ASP A 76 -23.19 -13.92 4.43
N THR A 77 -22.92 -12.63 4.64
CA THR A 77 -23.62 -11.53 3.95
C THR A 77 -22.79 -10.96 2.82
N ARG A 78 -23.39 -10.83 1.62
CA ARG A 78 -22.73 -10.22 0.47
C ARG A 78 -23.16 -8.75 0.33
N LEU A 79 -22.37 -7.85 0.91
CA LEU A 79 -22.60 -6.40 0.83
C LEU A 79 -22.14 -5.77 -0.50
N TRP A 80 -21.26 -6.44 -1.24
CA TRP A 80 -20.71 -5.95 -2.50
C TRP A 80 -20.35 -7.08 -3.47
N ASP A 81 -20.07 -6.70 -4.71
CA ASP A 81 -19.75 -7.64 -5.78
C ASP A 81 -18.33 -8.19 -5.69
N ARG A 82 -18.12 -9.37 -6.29
CA ARG A 82 -16.83 -10.06 -6.26
C ARG A 82 -15.76 -9.29 -7.04
N LYS A 83 -16.19 -8.44 -7.98
CA LYS A 83 -15.29 -7.54 -8.70
C LYS A 83 -14.62 -6.56 -7.73
N LEU A 84 -15.40 -5.94 -6.83
CA LEU A 84 -14.87 -5.03 -5.82
C LEU A 84 -13.87 -5.73 -4.90
N ASP A 85 -14.10 -7.00 -4.57
CA ASP A 85 -13.14 -7.79 -3.80
C ASP A 85 -11.76 -7.86 -4.45
N HIS A 86 -11.73 -8.13 -5.76
CA HIS A 86 -10.49 -8.16 -6.52
C HIS A 86 -9.86 -6.76 -6.65
N ASP A 87 -10.68 -5.73 -6.80
CA ASP A 87 -10.22 -4.35 -6.96
C ASP A 87 -9.53 -3.82 -5.70
N TRP A 88 -10.14 -3.95 -4.51
CA TRP A 88 -9.52 -3.49 -3.26
C TRP A 88 -8.29 -4.32 -2.90
N GLN A 89 -8.30 -5.64 -3.15
CA GLN A 89 -7.14 -6.51 -2.91
C GLN A 89 -5.94 -6.14 -3.79
N ARG A 90 -6.20 -5.79 -5.06
CA ARG A 90 -5.15 -5.31 -5.97
C ARG A 90 -4.49 -4.04 -5.45
N LEU A 91 -5.29 -3.07 -5.00
CA LEU A 91 -4.78 -1.84 -4.39
C LEU A 91 -3.96 -2.15 -3.14
N TYR A 92 -4.49 -3.00 -2.26
CA TYR A 92 -3.81 -3.41 -1.04
C TYR A 92 -2.44 -4.05 -1.35
N HIS A 93 -2.40 -4.97 -2.31
CA HIS A 93 -1.17 -5.66 -2.69
C HIS A 93 -0.11 -4.70 -3.23
N TRP A 94 -0.51 -3.73 -4.06
CA TRP A 94 0.42 -2.73 -4.59
C TRP A 94 1.02 -1.87 -3.46
N TYR A 95 0.21 -1.39 -2.51
CA TYR A 95 0.72 -0.64 -1.36
C TYR A 95 1.57 -1.50 -0.42
N GLN A 96 1.22 -2.76 -0.23
CA GLN A 96 2.03 -3.71 0.53
C GLN A 96 3.42 -3.88 -0.11
N LYS A 97 3.50 -4.00 -1.44
CA LYS A 97 4.75 -4.06 -2.19
C LYS A 97 5.58 -2.78 -2.03
N LEU A 98 4.94 -1.61 -2.09
CA LEU A 98 5.59 -0.33 -1.85
C LEU A 98 6.19 -0.24 -0.44
N VAL A 99 5.41 -0.58 0.59
CA VAL A 99 5.87 -0.62 1.99
C VAL A 99 7.02 -1.60 2.18
N TYR A 100 6.94 -2.78 1.54
CA TYR A 100 7.98 -3.79 1.61
C TYR A 100 9.32 -3.27 1.05
N PHE A 101 9.32 -2.64 -0.12
CA PHE A 101 10.55 -2.10 -0.71
C PHE A 101 11.14 -0.95 0.09
N HIS A 102 10.30 -0.06 0.63
CA HIS A 102 10.76 1.01 1.49
C HIS A 102 11.36 0.47 2.80
N ARG A 103 10.73 -0.53 3.43
CA ARG A 103 11.24 -1.17 4.65
C ARG A 103 12.60 -1.85 4.46
N LEU A 104 12.87 -2.37 3.26
CA LEU A 104 14.17 -2.96 2.90
C LEU A 104 15.25 -1.93 2.52
N GLY A 105 14.93 -0.64 2.51
CA GLY A 105 15.86 0.42 2.08
C GLY A 105 16.12 0.42 0.57
N LEU A 106 15.29 -0.27 -0.22
CA LEU A 106 15.40 -0.32 -1.68
C LEU A 106 14.71 0.87 -2.37
N LEU A 107 13.85 1.56 -1.63
CA LEU A 107 13.17 2.77 -2.06
C LEU A 107 13.38 3.83 -0.98
N SER A 108 13.98 4.96 -1.34
CA SER A 108 14.14 6.07 -0.42
C SER A 108 12.82 6.77 -0.13
N GLU A 109 12.77 7.40 1.04
CA GLU A 109 11.60 8.14 1.50
C GLU A 109 11.17 9.24 0.50
N ARG A 110 12.13 9.86 -0.20
CA ARG A 110 11.87 10.87 -1.22
C ARG A 110 10.91 10.37 -2.29
N PHE A 111 11.12 9.16 -2.81
CA PHE A 111 10.26 8.61 -3.86
C PHE A 111 8.86 8.34 -3.35
N CYS A 112 8.70 7.85 -2.11
CA CYS A 112 7.40 7.67 -1.48
C CYS A 112 6.66 9.02 -1.34
N GLN A 113 7.36 10.07 -0.93
CA GLN A 113 6.79 11.42 -0.80
C GLN A 113 6.34 11.99 -2.16
N GLU A 114 7.11 11.78 -3.22
CA GLU A 114 6.75 12.19 -4.58
C GLU A 114 5.58 11.34 -5.14
N PHE A 115 5.61 10.02 -4.95
CA PHE A 115 4.60 9.10 -5.45
C PHE A 115 4.51 7.81 -4.61
N PRO A 116 3.31 7.38 -4.20
CA PRO A 116 1.99 7.95 -4.51
C PRO A 116 1.70 9.25 -3.74
N GLY A 117 2.50 9.58 -2.72
CA GLY A 117 2.36 10.76 -1.90
C GLY A 117 1.25 10.67 -0.84
N ALA A 118 1.25 11.64 0.08
CA ALA A 118 0.40 11.60 1.27
C ALA A 118 -1.11 11.62 0.97
N ILE A 119 -1.54 12.32 -0.09
CA ILE A 119 -2.96 12.45 -0.44
C ILE A 119 -3.52 11.10 -0.91
N ARG A 120 -2.83 10.44 -1.85
CA ARG A 120 -3.27 9.14 -2.38
C ARG A 120 -3.19 8.05 -1.32
N ALA A 121 -2.13 8.07 -0.51
CA ALA A 121 -2.02 7.17 0.63
C ALA A 121 -3.17 7.36 1.63
N ARG A 122 -3.58 8.62 1.89
CA ARG A 122 -4.75 8.91 2.74
C ARG A 122 -6.03 8.32 2.17
N HIS A 123 -6.30 8.53 0.87
CA HIS A 123 -7.50 8.00 0.22
C HIS A 123 -7.49 6.46 0.24
N PHE A 124 -6.34 5.86 -0.07
CA PHE A 124 -6.16 4.41 0.03
C PHE A 124 -6.47 3.88 1.43
N VAL A 125 -5.90 4.49 2.49
CA VAL A 125 -6.18 4.09 3.88
C VAL A 125 -7.67 4.25 4.20
N GLN A 126 -8.28 5.37 3.83
CA GLN A 126 -9.69 5.63 4.13
C GLN A 126 -10.65 4.66 3.46
N HIS A 127 -10.37 4.28 2.21
CA HIS A 127 -11.29 3.46 1.43
C HIS A 127 -11.00 1.97 1.52
N VAL A 128 -9.73 1.55 1.61
CA VAL A 128 -9.35 0.12 1.53
C VAL A 128 -9.22 -0.54 2.90
N GLU A 129 -8.80 0.19 3.94
CA GLU A 129 -8.63 -0.35 5.29
C GLU A 129 -9.85 -1.11 5.84
N PRO A 130 -11.09 -0.60 5.75
CA PRO A 130 -12.22 -1.30 6.36
C PRO A 130 -12.46 -2.69 5.73
N PHE A 131 -12.16 -2.86 4.44
CA PHE A 131 -12.25 -4.15 3.76
C PHE A 131 -11.16 -5.12 4.22
N ALA A 132 -9.92 -4.63 4.35
CA ALA A 132 -8.81 -5.45 4.80
C ALA A 132 -9.02 -5.95 6.24
N ILE A 133 -9.48 -5.09 7.14
CA ILE A 133 -9.82 -5.49 8.53
C ILE A 133 -10.94 -6.54 8.53
N ASN A 134 -12.00 -6.34 7.75
CA ASN A 134 -13.08 -7.32 7.64
C ASN A 134 -12.57 -8.68 7.14
N SER A 135 -11.80 -8.69 6.05
CA SER A 135 -11.20 -9.90 5.49
C SER A 135 -10.40 -10.66 6.54
N CYS A 136 -9.62 -9.96 7.37
CA CYS A 136 -8.82 -10.61 8.39
C CYS A 136 -9.62 -11.18 9.56
N GLN A 137 -10.74 -10.56 9.93
CA GLN A 137 -11.67 -11.17 10.89
C GLN A 137 -12.25 -12.48 10.34
N VAL A 138 -12.58 -12.52 9.05
CA VAL A 138 -13.12 -13.71 8.37
C VAL A 138 -12.07 -14.83 8.29
N TYR A 139 -10.84 -14.52 7.89
CA TYR A 139 -9.77 -15.51 7.69
C TYR A 139 -8.91 -15.78 8.95
N LYS A 140 -9.17 -15.08 10.06
CA LYS A 140 -8.40 -15.17 11.32
C LYS A 140 -6.91 -14.88 11.15
N GLU A 141 -6.59 -13.93 10.28
CA GLU A 141 -5.22 -13.48 10.04
C GLU A 141 -4.79 -12.46 11.11
N GLN A 142 -3.50 -12.48 11.43
CA GLN A 142 -2.89 -11.54 12.38
C GLN A 142 -2.18 -10.40 11.60
N ASN A 143 -2.09 -9.20 12.19
CA ASN A 143 -1.32 -8.05 11.69
C ASN A 143 -1.82 -7.38 10.40
N CYS A 144 -3.11 -7.40 10.13
CA CYS A 144 -3.67 -6.81 8.92
C CYS A 144 -3.67 -5.28 8.87
N THR A 145 -3.33 -4.63 9.98
CA THR A 145 -3.17 -3.18 10.05
C THR A 145 -1.74 -2.72 9.77
N ASP A 146 -0.74 -3.61 9.71
CA ASP A 146 0.68 -3.24 9.61
C ASP A 146 0.96 -2.32 8.42
N VAL A 147 0.40 -2.61 7.25
CA VAL A 147 0.56 -1.78 6.05
C VAL A 147 -0.04 -0.38 6.26
N PHE A 148 -1.24 -0.31 6.83
CA PHE A 148 -1.93 0.97 7.05
C PHE A 148 -1.24 1.79 8.14
N ASP A 149 -0.84 1.17 9.24
CA ASP A 149 -0.11 1.81 10.34
C ASP A 149 1.27 2.29 9.87
N TYR A 150 1.94 1.53 9.01
CA TYR A 150 3.18 1.97 8.39
C TYR A 150 2.97 3.20 7.51
N LEU A 151 1.93 3.21 6.66
CA LEU A 151 1.62 4.37 5.81
C LEU A 151 1.21 5.58 6.65
N ARG A 152 0.51 5.39 7.78
CA ARG A 152 0.21 6.46 8.74
C ARG A 152 1.47 7.08 9.30
N ASN A 153 2.42 6.25 9.72
CA ASN A 153 3.69 6.72 10.25
C ASN A 153 4.54 7.43 9.17
N LEU A 154 4.57 6.88 7.96
CA LEU A 154 5.34 7.41 6.83
C LEU A 154 4.82 8.78 6.36
N TYR A 155 3.50 8.98 6.32
CA TYR A 155 2.89 10.21 5.80
C TYR A 155 2.21 11.09 6.86
N ALA A 156 2.41 10.79 8.16
CA ALA A 156 1.74 11.45 9.29
C ALA A 156 0.20 11.54 9.11
N LEU A 157 -0.42 10.41 8.75
CA LEU A 157 -1.88 10.35 8.51
C LEU A 157 -2.66 10.19 9.84
N PRO A 158 -3.97 10.53 9.85
CA PRO A 158 -4.81 10.34 11.04
C PRO A 158 -4.85 8.89 11.49
N ALA A 159 -4.96 8.68 12.81
CA ALA A 159 -5.17 7.36 13.38
C ALA A 159 -6.47 6.73 12.89
N ALA A 160 -6.51 5.39 12.86
CA ALA A 160 -7.72 4.65 12.51
C ALA A 160 -8.87 5.03 13.47
N PRO A 161 -10.12 5.15 12.97
CA PRO A 161 -11.27 5.27 13.85
C PRO A 161 -11.39 4.01 14.72
N ALA A 162 -11.61 4.20 16.01
CA ALA A 162 -11.82 3.08 16.93
C ALA A 162 -13.15 2.39 16.59
N VAL A 163 -13.09 1.13 16.14
CA VAL A 163 -14.27 0.33 15.85
C VAL A 163 -14.41 -0.79 16.86
N ALA A 164 -15.48 -0.72 17.65
CA ALA A 164 -15.98 -1.86 18.40
C ALA A 164 -17.08 -2.54 17.57
N CYS A 165 -16.83 -3.76 17.11
CA CYS A 165 -17.91 -4.59 16.61
C CYS A 165 -18.64 -5.15 17.83
N ASP A 166 -19.74 -4.51 18.22
CA ASP A 166 -20.60 -5.05 19.27
C ASP A 166 -21.02 -6.45 18.85
N GLY A 167 -20.53 -7.45 19.57
CA GLY A 167 -21.03 -8.81 19.46
C GLY A 167 -22.54 -8.78 19.70
N THR A 168 -23.29 -9.43 18.82
CA THR A 168 -24.75 -9.62 18.88
C THR A 168 -25.62 -8.36 18.71
N LYS A 169 -25.95 -8.07 17.44
CA LYS A 169 -27.32 -8.11 16.94
C LYS A 169 -27.28 -8.22 15.42
N ALA A 170 -27.37 -9.45 14.92
CA ALA A 170 -27.89 -9.67 13.58
C ALA A 170 -29.31 -9.11 13.59
N THR A 171 -29.47 -7.87 13.14
CA THR A 171 -30.78 -7.33 12.81
C THR A 171 -31.27 -8.21 11.67
N THR A 172 -32.13 -9.16 12.01
CA THR A 172 -32.96 -9.88 11.06
C THR A 172 -33.67 -8.82 10.24
N ILE A 173 -33.14 -8.52 9.05
CA ILE A 173 -33.93 -7.89 8.01
C ILE A 173 -34.96 -8.95 7.69
N LYS A 174 -36.10 -8.83 8.37
CA LYS A 174 -37.25 -9.69 8.18
C LYS A 174 -37.57 -9.69 6.69
N ASP A 175 -37.59 -10.89 6.12
CA ASP A 175 -38.55 -11.26 5.09
C ASP A 175 -39.90 -10.58 5.38
N LYS A 176 -40.22 -9.52 4.63
CA LYS A 176 -41.59 -9.05 4.42
C LYS A 176 -41.64 -8.07 3.25
N ALA A 177 -42.58 -8.36 2.35
CA ALA A 177 -42.84 -7.75 1.03
C ALA A 177 -41.77 -8.17 0.01
N ILE A 178 -41.98 -9.20 -0.83
CA ILE A 178 -43.03 -9.25 -1.85
C ILE A 178 -43.66 -10.65 -1.90
N LYS A 179 -44.84 -10.80 -1.29
CA LYS A 179 -45.91 -11.69 -1.73
C LYS A 179 -47.21 -10.94 -1.44
N GLU A 180 -48.12 -10.99 -2.41
CA GLU A 180 -49.45 -10.38 -2.50
C GLU A 180 -49.54 -9.09 -3.32
N GLU A 181 -49.86 -9.30 -4.60
CA GLU A 181 -50.84 -8.64 -5.50
C GLU A 181 -50.62 -9.39 -6.83
N LEU A 182 -51.38 -10.41 -7.24
CA LEU A 182 -52.82 -10.51 -7.51
C LEU A 182 -53.36 -9.31 -8.27
#